data_AF-A0A2K3E3J6-F1
#
_entry.id   AF-A0A2K3E3J6-F1
#
_cell.length_a   1.000
_cell.length_b   1.000
_cell.length_c   1.000
_cell.angle_alpha   90.00
_cell.angle_beta   90.00
_cell.angle_gamma   90.00
#
_symmetry.space_group_name_H-M   'P 1'
#
loop_
_entity.id
_entity.type
_entity.pdbx_description
1 polymer ?
#
loop_
_entity_poly.entity_id
_entity_poly.type
_entity_poly.pdbx_seq_one_letter_code
_entity_poly.pdbx_strand_id
1 'polypeptide(L)'
;MARRALHITAFAILLTSLPLLAIADPEDSYADLAARVVPAKLRQALKLLPCLTADTGPGEVKPLRVSLLEAREQLDVFSFAFPNRIRDAEPLASAEVLTTWGRVKAAIGELLRAIVDWINKHVIDTGVRGLVRRGEPQQQQQQQQLQAAADTAYHRHKGRDLWLDMRADLDEGYEVLGDFQDLDHSLVEYNQTDMEVKRAVCLDWQRRISRHSATDRYLEFVSTPLHSDELYTHKHSSKLFWGYNGVTPDTALTGLQNLALMMRSSQLAQLLAWYPNVTALQPDDLLQDPGHTTFHKFRKLIRSILAVLAEFPELLGPGRKEPHTRVAEVEGEARAAAAATTLAARRALSSYSSSSSSSSSLQLRRSGGGGSGSGSRNDGVAVRDPCDAGAALKALQRLFHDLGQTNDKVFAYQFYSSRGAEWAAEAEEAHQQAAEGWSDNLDFMASAQVDVMARCIAATLPRGEQPLPQRRRRHM
;
A
#
# COMPACT_ATOMS: atom_id res chain seq x y z
N MET A 1 -1.04 -10.16 43.99
CA MET A 1 -1.97 -10.86 43.06
C MET A 1 -2.34 -10.06 41.80
N ALA A 2 -2.28 -8.72 41.81
CA ALA A 2 -2.59 -7.86 40.65
C ALA A 2 -1.68 -8.05 39.40
N ARG A 3 -0.44 -8.55 39.54
CA ARG A 3 0.46 -8.82 38.40
C ARG A 3 0.11 -10.08 37.59
N ARG A 4 -0.67 -11.01 38.13
CA ARG A 4 -1.13 -12.21 37.38
C ARG A 4 -2.43 -11.96 36.61
N ALA A 5 -3.25 -11.00 37.05
CA ALA A 5 -4.48 -10.62 36.34
C ALA A 5 -4.18 -9.87 35.01
N LEU A 6 -3.14 -9.03 34.98
CA LEU A 6 -2.80 -8.24 33.78
C LEU A 6 -2.26 -9.09 32.61
N HIS A 7 -1.61 -10.23 32.91
CA HIS A 7 -1.14 -11.16 31.87
C HIS A 7 -2.26 -12.03 31.32
N ILE A 8 -3.31 -12.31 32.09
CA ILE A 8 -4.46 -13.10 31.62
C ILE A 8 -5.37 -12.26 30.70
N THR A 9 -5.51 -10.95 30.95
CA THR A 9 -6.30 -10.06 30.07
C THR A 9 -5.60 -9.76 28.74
N ALA A 10 -4.26 -9.63 28.73
CA ALA A 10 -3.48 -9.49 27.49
C ALA A 10 -3.47 -10.79 26.65
N PHE A 11 -3.50 -11.95 27.30
CA PHE A 11 -3.57 -13.25 26.62
C PHE A 11 -4.97 -13.52 26.03
N ALA A 12 -6.03 -13.04 26.67
CA ALA A 12 -7.40 -13.18 26.18
C ALA A 12 -7.71 -12.27 24.96
N ILE A 13 -7.11 -11.08 24.88
CA ILE A 13 -7.27 -10.18 23.72
C ILE A 13 -6.47 -10.70 22.51
N LEU A 14 -5.31 -11.33 22.72
CA LEU A 14 -4.49 -11.91 21.65
C LEU A 14 -5.03 -13.23 21.07
N LEU A 15 -5.80 -14.01 21.84
CA LEU A 15 -6.48 -15.21 21.33
C LEU A 15 -7.71 -14.87 20.47
N THR A 16 -8.22 -13.64 20.52
CA THR A 16 -9.29 -13.15 19.63
C THR A 16 -8.79 -12.46 18.36
N SER A 17 -7.47 -12.34 18.19
CA SER A 17 -6.82 -11.70 17.04
C SER A 17 -6.01 -12.65 16.17
N LEU A 18 -6.15 -13.97 16.34
CA LEU A 18 -5.88 -14.86 15.23
C LEU A 18 -6.91 -14.51 14.15
N PRO A 19 -6.52 -14.09 12.94
CA PRO A 19 -7.42 -14.27 11.83
C PRO A 19 -7.63 -15.78 11.78
N LEU A 20 -8.80 -16.24 12.22
CA LEU A 20 -9.34 -17.48 11.70
C LEU A 20 -9.28 -17.26 10.20
N LEU A 21 -8.27 -17.84 9.56
CA LEU A 21 -8.26 -18.12 8.13
C LEU A 21 -9.50 -18.98 7.95
N ALA A 22 -10.62 -18.30 7.74
CA ALA A 22 -11.85 -18.91 7.38
C ALA A 22 -11.53 -19.52 6.03
N ILE A 23 -11.32 -20.83 6.03
CA ILE A 23 -11.21 -21.61 4.82
C ILE A 23 -12.42 -21.19 3.99
N ALA A 24 -12.20 -20.69 2.77
CA ALA A 24 -13.31 -20.40 1.87
C ALA A 24 -14.15 -21.68 1.76
N ASP A 25 -15.44 -21.59 2.08
CA ASP A 25 -16.32 -22.72 1.81
C ASP A 25 -16.30 -22.89 0.28
N PRO A 26 -16.07 -24.10 -0.26
CA PRO A 26 -16.15 -24.33 -1.70
C PRO A 26 -17.45 -23.80 -2.32
N GLU A 27 -18.53 -23.73 -1.54
CA GLU A 27 -19.85 -23.24 -1.94
C GLU A 27 -20.07 -21.75 -1.67
N ASP A 28 -19.14 -21.04 -1.03
CA ASP A 28 -19.26 -19.59 -0.77
C ASP A 28 -19.46 -18.85 -2.10
N SER A 29 -20.47 -17.99 -2.17
CA SER A 29 -20.60 -17.06 -3.29
C SER A 29 -19.51 -15.98 -3.24
N TYR A 30 -19.35 -15.25 -4.33
CA TYR A 30 -18.43 -14.10 -4.35
C TYR A 30 -18.81 -13.03 -3.31
N ALA A 31 -20.11 -12.84 -3.04
CA ALA A 31 -20.59 -11.93 -2.00
C ALA A 31 -20.29 -12.44 -0.58
N ASP A 32 -20.35 -13.76 -0.34
CA ASP A 32 -20.00 -14.36 0.95
C ASP A 32 -18.52 -14.15 1.28
N LEU A 33 -17.64 -14.34 0.30
CA LEU A 33 -16.22 -14.03 0.45
C LEU A 33 -16.00 -12.54 0.75
N ALA A 34 -16.72 -11.64 0.07
CA ALA A 34 -16.64 -10.20 0.30
C ALA A 34 -17.07 -9.81 1.72
N ALA A 35 -18.21 -10.32 2.21
CA ALA A 35 -18.76 -10.06 3.54
C ALA A 35 -17.80 -10.47 4.66
N ARG A 36 -17.02 -11.51 4.39
CA ARG A 36 -16.08 -12.09 5.35
C ARG A 36 -14.77 -11.31 5.40
N VAL A 37 -14.20 -10.99 4.24
CA VAL A 37 -12.84 -10.47 4.13
C VAL A 37 -12.79 -8.95 4.26
N VAL A 38 -13.62 -8.22 3.53
CA VAL A 38 -13.52 -6.75 3.43
C VAL A 38 -13.75 -6.07 4.79
N PRO A 39 -14.80 -6.39 5.57
CA PRO A 39 -15.01 -5.79 6.89
C PRO A 39 -13.89 -6.12 7.88
N ALA A 40 -13.32 -7.32 7.79
CA ALA A 40 -12.23 -7.74 8.68
C ALA A 40 -10.97 -6.89 8.45
N LYS A 41 -10.55 -6.73 7.19
CA LYS A 41 -9.37 -5.91 6.84
C LYS A 41 -9.60 -4.44 7.14
N LEU A 42 -10.79 -3.91 6.85
CA LEU A 42 -11.11 -2.53 7.19
C LEU A 42 -11.06 -2.29 8.70
N ARG A 43 -11.63 -3.19 9.52
CA ARG A 43 -11.53 -3.10 10.99
C ARG A 43 -10.08 -3.14 11.47
N GLN A 44 -9.24 -3.97 10.87
CA GLN A 44 -7.82 -4.04 11.22
C GLN A 44 -7.10 -2.71 10.97
N ALA A 45 -7.34 -2.09 9.81
CA ALA A 45 -6.73 -0.80 9.47
C ALA A 45 -7.21 0.31 10.41
N LEU A 46 -8.53 0.37 10.66
CA LEU A 46 -9.11 1.37 11.56
C LEU A 46 -8.61 1.25 13.00
N LYS A 47 -8.38 0.02 13.49
CA LYS A 47 -7.79 -0.22 14.82
C LYS A 47 -6.37 0.33 14.96
N LEU A 48 -5.64 0.46 13.86
CA LEU A 48 -4.26 0.95 13.86
C LEU A 48 -4.19 2.48 13.72
N LEU A 49 -5.26 3.16 13.33
CA LEU A 49 -5.28 4.63 13.20
C LEU A 49 -4.67 5.36 14.42
N PRO A 50 -4.94 4.97 15.69
CA PRO A 50 -4.36 5.66 16.85
C PRO A 50 -2.83 5.60 16.96
N CYS A 51 -2.13 4.83 16.12
CA CYS A 51 -0.67 4.80 16.11
C CYS A 51 -0.04 6.12 15.61
N LEU A 52 -0.81 6.94 14.87
CA LEU A 52 -0.39 8.26 14.43
C LEU A 52 -0.61 9.28 15.55
N THR A 53 0.49 9.90 15.97
CA THR A 53 0.57 10.89 17.03
C THR A 53 1.55 12.00 16.63
N ALA A 54 1.64 13.04 17.45
CA ALA A 54 2.61 14.12 17.26
C ALA A 54 4.07 13.64 17.29
N ASP A 55 4.34 12.45 17.85
CA ASP A 55 5.69 11.91 18.05
C ASP A 55 6.01 10.75 17.09
N THR A 56 5.06 10.30 16.27
CA THR A 56 5.22 9.09 15.44
C THR A 56 6.34 9.25 14.42
N GLY A 57 7.32 8.35 14.44
CA GLY A 57 8.44 8.33 13.49
C GLY A 57 8.04 7.80 12.10
N PRO A 58 8.81 8.12 11.04
CA PRO A 58 8.57 7.60 9.69
C PRO A 58 8.44 6.07 9.62
N GLY A 59 9.35 5.31 10.24
CA GLY A 59 9.30 3.83 10.21
C GLY A 59 8.09 3.23 10.96
N GLU A 60 7.51 3.97 11.91
CA GLU A 60 6.45 3.49 12.79
C GLU A 60 5.09 3.41 12.10
N VAL A 61 4.92 4.06 10.93
CA VAL A 61 3.64 4.02 10.20
C VAL A 61 3.47 2.78 9.32
N LYS A 62 4.54 1.97 9.14
CA LYS A 62 4.55 0.77 8.28
C LYS A 62 3.38 -0.18 8.58
N PRO A 63 3.05 -0.55 9.83
CA PRO A 63 1.94 -1.46 10.11
C PRO A 63 0.58 -0.90 9.65
N LEU A 64 0.31 0.38 9.89
CA LEU A 64 -0.92 1.04 9.46
C LEU A 64 -0.98 1.12 7.92
N ARG A 65 0.12 1.51 7.26
CA ARG A 65 0.20 1.59 5.79
C ARG A 65 -0.09 0.24 5.14
N VAL A 66 0.51 -0.84 5.67
CA VAL A 66 0.25 -2.21 5.18
C VAL A 66 -1.21 -2.59 5.38
N SER A 67 -1.79 -2.31 6.55
CA SER A 67 -3.19 -2.67 6.81
C SER A 67 -4.18 -1.89 5.94
N LEU A 68 -3.91 -0.60 5.65
CA LEU A 68 -4.71 0.18 4.69
C LEU A 68 -4.58 -0.38 3.26
N LEU A 69 -3.38 -0.78 2.87
CA LEU A 69 -3.15 -1.42 1.57
C LEU A 69 -3.98 -2.68 1.44
N GLU A 70 -3.95 -3.56 2.44
CA GLU A 70 -4.77 -4.78 2.46
C GLU A 70 -6.26 -4.47 2.38
N ALA A 71 -6.77 -3.53 3.19
CA ALA A 71 -8.17 -3.13 3.15
C ALA A 71 -8.57 -2.58 1.77
N ARG A 72 -7.72 -1.74 1.19
CA ARG A 72 -7.91 -1.16 -0.15
C ARG A 72 -7.94 -2.22 -1.24
N GLU A 73 -7.03 -3.20 -1.17
CA GLU A 73 -6.97 -4.27 -2.17
C GLU A 73 -8.15 -5.21 -2.07
N GLN A 74 -8.58 -5.57 -0.86
CA GLN A 74 -9.77 -6.41 -0.72
C GLN A 74 -11.03 -5.65 -1.18
N LEU A 75 -11.10 -4.34 -0.94
CA LEU A 75 -12.17 -3.51 -1.49
C LEU A 75 -12.16 -3.48 -3.03
N ASP A 76 -10.98 -3.39 -3.64
CA ASP A 76 -10.83 -3.48 -5.08
C ASP A 76 -11.24 -4.88 -5.56
N VAL A 77 -10.66 -5.96 -5.01
CA VAL A 77 -10.95 -7.38 -5.33
C VAL A 77 -12.42 -7.74 -5.16
N PHE A 78 -13.18 -7.06 -4.31
CA PHE A 78 -14.60 -7.34 -4.13
C PHE A 78 -15.52 -6.23 -4.66
N SER A 79 -15.01 -5.35 -5.52
CA SER A 79 -15.75 -4.17 -5.99
C SER A 79 -17.13 -4.50 -6.61
N PHE A 80 -17.25 -5.63 -7.32
CA PHE A 80 -18.52 -6.07 -7.91
C PHE A 80 -19.59 -6.50 -6.90
N ALA A 81 -19.19 -6.87 -5.68
CA ALA A 81 -20.10 -7.28 -4.62
C ALA A 81 -20.80 -6.10 -3.95
N PHE A 82 -20.40 -4.85 -4.25
CA PHE A 82 -20.91 -3.66 -3.58
C PHE A 82 -21.63 -2.73 -4.57
N PRO A 83 -22.86 -2.28 -4.24
CA PRO A 83 -23.64 -1.45 -5.13
C PRO A 83 -22.99 -0.10 -5.34
N ASN A 84 -23.08 0.38 -6.58
CA ASN A 84 -22.93 1.79 -6.88
C ASN A 84 -24.22 2.49 -6.42
N ARG A 85 -24.21 3.16 -5.25
CA ARG A 85 -25.41 3.85 -4.71
C ARG A 85 -25.79 5.12 -5.49
N ILE A 86 -25.53 5.21 -6.79
CA ILE A 86 -26.24 6.11 -7.70
C ILE A 86 -27.63 5.49 -8.02
N ARG A 87 -28.47 5.31 -7.00
CA ARG A 87 -29.92 5.26 -7.21
C ARG A 87 -30.48 6.49 -6.51
N ASP A 88 -31.01 7.40 -7.33
CA ASP A 88 -31.89 8.54 -6.98
C ASP A 88 -31.30 9.97 -6.92
N ALA A 89 -30.05 10.21 -7.32
CA ALA A 89 -29.61 11.57 -7.62
C ALA A 89 -29.74 11.86 -9.13
N GLU A 90 -30.70 12.70 -9.50
CA GLU A 90 -30.85 13.24 -10.87
C GLU A 90 -29.50 13.66 -11.49
N PRO A 91 -29.36 13.56 -12.83
CA PRO A 91 -28.12 13.88 -13.51
C PRO A 91 -27.88 15.40 -13.52
N LEU A 92 -27.24 15.92 -12.48
CA LEU A 92 -26.76 17.31 -12.43
C LEU A 92 -25.24 17.33 -12.35
N ALA A 93 -24.59 17.22 -13.51
CA ALA A 93 -23.33 17.91 -13.79
C ALA A 93 -23.09 17.92 -15.31
N SER A 94 -23.40 19.04 -15.95
CA SER A 94 -23.03 19.32 -17.34
C SER A 94 -21.51 19.31 -17.51
N ALA A 95 -21.04 19.13 -18.76
CA ALA A 95 -19.63 19.13 -19.17
C ALA A 95 -18.82 20.37 -18.73
N GLU A 96 -19.52 21.41 -18.29
CA GLU A 96 -18.99 22.66 -17.73
C GLU A 96 -18.32 22.47 -16.35
N VAL A 97 -18.81 21.54 -15.52
CA VAL A 97 -18.23 21.27 -14.18
C VAL A 97 -16.91 20.50 -14.30
N LEU A 98 -16.84 19.53 -15.21
CA LEU A 98 -15.62 18.75 -15.48
C LEU A 98 -14.52 19.61 -16.10
N THR A 99 -14.88 20.55 -16.99
CA THR A 99 -13.93 21.52 -17.55
C THR A 99 -13.48 22.54 -16.52
N THR A 100 -14.35 22.95 -15.59
CA THR A 100 -13.97 23.81 -14.46
C THR A 100 -13.03 23.07 -13.51
N TRP A 101 -13.26 21.80 -13.22
CA TRP A 101 -12.37 20.97 -12.41
C TRP A 101 -10.98 20.78 -13.05
N GLY A 102 -10.94 20.57 -14.37
CA GLY A 102 -9.68 20.53 -15.12
C GLY A 102 -8.87 21.82 -14.99
N ARG A 103 -9.55 22.98 -15.03
CA ARG A 103 -8.92 24.30 -14.85
C ARG A 103 -8.44 24.52 -13.41
N VAL A 104 -9.23 24.10 -12.41
CA VAL A 104 -8.84 24.19 -11.00
C VAL A 104 -7.61 23.32 -10.71
N LYS A 105 -7.57 22.09 -11.23
CA LYS A 105 -6.42 21.19 -11.06
C LYS A 105 -5.16 21.73 -11.74
N ALA A 106 -5.30 22.34 -12.92
CA ALA A 106 -4.20 23.02 -13.60
C ALA A 106 -3.69 24.23 -12.79
N ALA A 107 -4.59 25.05 -12.25
CA ALA A 107 -4.25 26.22 -11.46
C ALA A 107 -3.57 25.86 -10.13
N ILE A 108 -4.01 24.78 -9.46
CA ILE A 108 -3.34 24.26 -8.26
C ILE A 108 -1.92 23.76 -8.60
N GLY A 109 -1.76 23.06 -9.73
CA GLY A 109 -0.45 22.62 -10.20
C GLY A 109 0.50 23.77 -10.51
N GLU A 110 0.01 24.85 -11.11
CA GLU A 110 0.79 26.07 -11.36
C GLU A 110 1.14 26.81 -10.07
N LEU A 111 0.20 26.87 -9.10
CA LEU A 111 0.45 27.50 -7.80
C LEU A 111 1.50 26.73 -7.00
N LEU A 112 1.44 25.40 -6.98
CA LEU A 112 2.44 24.58 -6.31
C LEU A 112 3.82 24.73 -6.95
N ARG A 113 3.90 24.78 -8.29
CA ARG A 113 5.14 25.11 -9.00
C ARG A 113 5.66 26.49 -8.62
N ALA A 114 4.80 27.51 -8.61
CA ALA A 114 5.18 28.86 -8.22
C ALA A 114 5.65 28.97 -6.76
N ILE A 115 5.05 28.20 -5.84
CA ILE A 115 5.47 28.14 -4.43
C ILE A 115 6.83 27.46 -4.31
N VAL A 116 7.03 26.33 -4.99
CA VAL A 116 8.33 25.63 -5.01
C VAL A 116 9.41 26.52 -5.64
N ASP A 117 9.12 27.19 -6.76
CA ASP A 117 10.02 28.14 -7.40
C ASP A 117 10.33 29.33 -6.50
N TRP A 118 9.34 29.83 -5.76
CA TRP A 118 9.52 30.92 -4.81
C TRP A 118 10.38 30.51 -3.61
N ILE A 119 10.13 29.32 -3.03
CA ILE A 119 10.93 28.74 -1.95
C ILE A 119 12.36 28.55 -2.42
N ASN A 120 12.57 27.96 -3.60
CA ASN A 120 13.90 27.76 -4.16
C ASN A 120 14.61 29.10 -4.39
N LYS A 121 13.89 30.11 -4.91
CA LYS A 121 14.46 31.44 -5.18
C LYS A 121 14.71 32.31 -3.94
N HIS A 122 14.02 32.09 -2.82
CA HIS A 122 14.08 33.01 -1.66
C HIS A 122 14.56 32.35 -0.37
N VAL A 123 14.56 31.02 -0.28
CA VAL A 123 15.02 30.27 0.89
C VAL A 123 16.41 29.67 0.64
N ILE A 124 16.71 29.24 -0.59
CA ILE A 124 18.01 28.63 -0.93
C ILE A 124 19.03 29.70 -1.35
N ASP A 125 18.62 30.71 -2.13
CA ASP A 125 19.53 31.74 -2.67
C ASP A 125 19.89 32.86 -1.68
N THR A 126 19.15 33.04 -0.59
CA THR A 126 19.39 34.12 0.38
C THR A 126 19.56 33.58 1.80
N GLY A 127 20.75 33.04 2.07
CA GLY A 127 21.24 32.90 3.44
C GLY A 127 21.15 34.23 4.18
N VAL A 128 20.33 34.26 5.23
CA VAL A 128 20.23 35.30 6.28
C VAL A 128 20.10 36.75 5.78
N ARG A 129 18.88 37.31 5.83
CA ARG A 129 18.52 38.51 6.64
C ARG A 129 17.15 39.08 6.23
N GLY A 130 16.26 39.06 7.22
CA GLY A 130 15.28 40.09 7.54
C GLY A 130 14.54 40.79 6.40
N LEU A 131 13.26 40.45 6.24
CA LEU A 131 12.21 41.43 5.96
C LEU A 131 10.84 40.86 6.34
N VAL A 132 10.46 41.15 7.58
CA VAL A 132 9.10 41.04 8.07
C VAL A 132 8.30 42.26 7.58
N ARG A 133 7.04 42.00 7.22
CA ARG A 133 5.90 42.92 6.99
C ARG A 133 5.76 43.60 5.62
N ARG A 134 4.82 43.08 4.83
CA ARG A 134 3.50 43.72 4.52
C ARG A 134 2.79 42.90 3.43
N GLY A 135 1.77 42.11 3.78
CA GLY A 135 0.93 41.40 2.80
C GLY A 135 -0.04 40.34 3.32
N GLU A 136 0.00 40.01 4.61
CA GLU A 136 -0.64 38.80 5.16
C GLU A 136 -2.18 38.73 5.25
N PRO A 137 -3.00 39.81 5.26
CA PRO A 137 -4.44 39.62 5.48
C PRO A 137 -5.20 39.04 4.26
N GLN A 138 -4.84 39.45 3.04
CA GLN A 138 -5.61 39.07 1.84
C GLN A 138 -5.27 37.69 1.30
N GLN A 139 -3.99 37.27 1.36
CA GLN A 139 -3.59 35.91 0.97
C GLN A 139 -4.12 34.86 1.95
N GLN A 140 -4.11 35.14 3.26
CA GLN A 140 -4.71 34.23 4.24
C GLN A 140 -6.24 34.12 4.07
N GLN A 141 -6.93 35.22 3.74
CA GLN A 141 -8.37 35.19 3.47
C GLN A 141 -8.70 34.44 2.17
N GLN A 142 -7.91 34.63 1.12
CA GLN A 142 -8.10 33.95 -0.16
C GLN A 142 -7.73 32.45 -0.06
N GLN A 143 -6.69 32.11 0.69
CA GLN A 143 -6.30 30.73 0.99
C GLN A 143 -7.33 30.04 1.89
N GLN A 144 -7.89 30.73 2.90
CA GLN A 144 -9.00 30.21 3.69
C GLN A 144 -10.29 30.05 2.88
N GLN A 145 -10.58 30.96 1.94
CA GLN A 145 -11.73 30.83 1.04
C GLN A 145 -11.56 29.70 0.02
N LEU A 146 -10.35 29.48 -0.49
CA LEU A 146 -10.04 28.37 -1.39
C LEU A 146 -10.01 27.03 -0.65
N GLN A 147 -9.48 27.00 0.57
CA GLN A 147 -9.56 25.83 1.46
C GLN A 147 -11.01 25.50 1.79
N ALA A 148 -11.82 26.51 2.15
CA ALA A 148 -13.25 26.33 2.39
C ALA A 148 -14.01 25.91 1.13
N ALA A 149 -13.63 26.39 -0.06
CA ALA A 149 -14.22 25.97 -1.33
C ALA A 149 -13.81 24.54 -1.71
N ALA A 150 -12.56 24.15 -1.46
CA ALA A 150 -12.06 22.79 -1.65
C ALA A 150 -12.71 21.82 -0.65
N ASP A 151 -12.85 22.20 0.62
CA ASP A 151 -13.58 21.46 1.64
C ASP A 151 -15.07 21.34 1.25
N THR A 152 -15.69 22.42 0.78
CA THR A 152 -17.09 22.41 0.31
C THR A 152 -17.27 21.53 -0.94
N ALA A 153 -16.30 21.50 -1.87
CA ALA A 153 -16.34 20.67 -3.07
C ALA A 153 -16.06 19.19 -2.75
N TYR A 154 -15.09 18.91 -1.88
CA TYR A 154 -14.81 17.58 -1.32
C TYR A 154 -16.05 17.04 -0.60
N HIS A 155 -16.72 17.87 0.20
CA HIS A 155 -17.98 17.52 0.86
C HIS A 155 -19.19 17.39 -0.09
N ARG A 156 -19.18 17.99 -1.30
CA ARG A 156 -20.26 17.84 -2.32
C ARG A 156 -20.20 16.52 -3.09
N HIS A 157 -19.03 15.88 -3.17
CA HIS A 157 -18.90 14.56 -3.79
C HIS A 157 -19.04 13.43 -2.77
N LYS A 158 -18.62 13.67 -1.52
CA LYS A 158 -18.77 12.74 -0.40
C LYS A 158 -20.25 12.51 -0.07
N GLY A 159 -20.72 11.29 -0.19
CA GLY A 159 -22.07 10.86 0.17
C GLY A 159 -22.94 10.33 -0.97
N ARG A 160 -22.45 10.32 -2.23
CA ARG A 160 -23.20 9.74 -3.38
C ARG A 160 -22.86 8.28 -3.65
N ASP A 161 -21.62 7.87 -3.42
CA ASP A 161 -21.17 6.49 -3.57
C ASP A 161 -20.18 6.15 -2.45
N LEU A 162 -20.64 5.35 -1.49
CA LEU A 162 -19.83 4.95 -0.34
C LEU A 162 -18.64 4.08 -0.73
N TRP A 163 -18.71 3.36 -1.85
CA TRP A 163 -17.57 2.60 -2.34
C TRP A 163 -16.46 3.55 -2.79
N LEU A 164 -16.79 4.55 -3.61
CA LEU A 164 -15.83 5.54 -4.10
C LEU A 164 -15.24 6.39 -2.98
N ASP A 165 -16.07 6.84 -2.04
CA ASP A 165 -15.62 7.65 -0.90
C ASP A 165 -14.62 6.87 -0.03
N MET A 166 -14.96 5.62 0.30
CA MET A 166 -14.08 4.76 1.07
C MET A 166 -12.81 4.42 0.30
N ARG A 167 -12.92 4.12 -1.00
CA ARG A 167 -11.77 3.79 -1.84
C ARG A 167 -10.80 4.97 -1.95
N ALA A 168 -11.30 6.20 -2.05
CA ALA A 168 -10.51 7.42 -2.10
C ALA A 168 -9.84 7.72 -0.76
N ASP A 169 -10.57 7.61 0.36
CA ASP A 169 -10.02 7.83 1.71
C ASP A 169 -8.90 6.83 2.05
N LEU A 170 -9.04 5.55 1.63
CA LEU A 170 -8.01 4.52 1.79
C LEU A 170 -6.81 4.74 0.87
N ASP A 171 -7.03 5.25 -0.36
CA ASP A 171 -5.94 5.57 -1.29
C ASP A 171 -5.08 6.71 -0.76
N GLU A 172 -5.73 7.80 -0.36
CA GLU A 172 -5.08 8.96 0.21
C GLU A 172 -4.26 8.57 1.45
N GLY A 173 -4.85 7.76 2.35
CA GLY A 173 -4.15 7.26 3.53
C GLY A 173 -2.91 6.45 3.19
N TYR A 174 -3.02 5.55 2.22
CA TYR A 174 -1.90 4.75 1.76
C TYR A 174 -0.78 5.60 1.14
N GLU A 175 -1.13 6.64 0.38
CA GLU A 175 -0.20 7.57 -0.25
C GLU A 175 0.54 8.42 0.79
N VAL A 176 -0.18 9.13 1.67
CA VAL A 176 0.45 10.04 2.64
C VAL A 176 1.32 9.32 3.66
N LEU A 177 0.91 8.11 4.08
CA LEU A 177 1.73 7.28 4.96
C LEU A 177 2.93 6.70 4.23
N GLY A 178 2.81 6.47 2.93
CA GLY A 178 3.93 6.06 2.10
C GLY A 178 4.98 7.14 1.99
N ASP A 179 4.55 8.33 1.60
CA ASP A 179 5.42 9.51 1.50
C ASP A 179 6.15 9.80 2.82
N PHE A 180 5.51 9.55 3.96
CA PHE A 180 6.14 9.68 5.26
C PHE A 180 7.10 8.54 5.56
N GLN A 181 6.69 7.29 5.33
CA GLN A 181 7.52 6.10 5.57
C GLN A 181 8.79 6.09 4.71
N ASP A 182 8.72 6.58 3.47
CA ASP A 182 9.83 6.55 2.52
C ASP A 182 11.04 7.37 3.03
N LEU A 183 10.84 8.31 3.97
CA LEU A 183 11.96 8.97 4.68
C LEU A 183 12.86 7.98 5.44
N ASP A 184 12.30 6.91 6.01
CA ASP A 184 13.06 5.90 6.76
C ASP A 184 13.39 4.70 5.88
N HIS A 185 12.42 4.20 5.11
CA HIS A 185 12.60 2.96 4.36
C HIS A 185 13.55 3.09 3.17
N SER A 186 13.64 4.28 2.56
CA SER A 186 14.58 4.53 1.47
C SER A 186 15.98 4.94 1.96
N LEU A 187 16.21 4.93 3.29
CA LEU A 187 17.49 5.25 3.93
C LEU A 187 18.07 6.61 3.49
N VAL A 188 17.19 7.57 3.21
CA VAL A 188 17.60 8.93 2.82
C VAL A 188 17.97 9.75 4.06
N GLU A 189 18.88 10.70 3.90
CA GLU A 189 19.17 11.67 4.95
C GLU A 189 18.15 12.82 4.93
N TYR A 190 17.32 12.92 5.98
CA TYR A 190 16.28 13.92 6.13
C TYR A 190 16.41 14.71 7.44
N ASN A 191 15.91 15.94 7.43
CA ASN A 191 15.93 16.82 8.61
C ASN A 191 14.59 16.76 9.38
N GLN A 192 14.57 17.40 10.54
CA GLN A 192 13.38 17.44 11.41
C GLN A 192 12.16 18.09 10.71
N THR A 193 12.40 19.12 9.89
CA THR A 193 11.33 19.81 9.15
C THR A 193 10.66 18.89 8.12
N ASP A 194 11.45 18.10 7.37
CA ASP A 194 10.92 17.12 6.39
C ASP A 194 9.95 16.14 7.07
N MET A 195 10.38 15.63 8.23
CA MET A 195 9.60 14.72 9.07
C MET A 195 8.31 15.37 9.56
N GLU A 196 8.39 16.58 10.12
CA GLU A 196 7.24 17.30 10.68
C GLU A 196 6.19 17.64 9.62
N VAL A 197 6.62 18.07 8.44
CA VAL A 197 5.70 18.38 7.32
C VAL A 197 4.94 17.13 6.88
N LYS A 198 5.64 16.02 6.63
CA LYS A 198 5.00 14.77 6.20
C LYS A 198 4.14 14.15 7.31
N ARG A 199 4.56 14.25 8.58
CA ARG A 199 3.75 13.85 9.75
C ARG A 199 2.46 14.66 9.85
N ALA A 200 2.52 15.97 9.65
CA ALA A 200 1.33 16.83 9.73
C ALA A 200 0.26 16.43 8.70
N VAL A 201 0.67 16.05 7.48
CA VAL A 201 -0.23 15.52 6.45
C VAL A 201 -0.87 14.19 6.90
N CYS A 202 -0.09 13.27 7.47
CA CYS A 202 -0.61 12.02 8.02
C CYS A 202 -1.65 12.26 9.13
N LEU A 203 -1.36 13.17 10.06
CA LEU A 203 -2.26 13.53 11.16
C LEU A 203 -3.53 14.22 10.65
N ASP A 204 -3.45 15.02 9.59
CA ASP A 204 -4.63 15.62 8.98
C ASP A 204 -5.55 14.56 8.38
N TRP A 205 -4.99 13.65 7.57
CA TRP A 205 -5.72 12.51 7.03
C TRP A 205 -6.34 11.66 8.14
N GLN A 206 -5.58 11.33 9.20
CA GLN A 206 -6.07 10.57 10.36
C GLN A 206 -7.28 11.25 11.01
N ARG A 207 -7.24 12.58 11.22
CA ARG A 207 -8.36 13.33 11.80
C ARG A 207 -9.59 13.30 10.90
N ARG A 208 -9.42 13.43 9.58
CA ARG A 208 -10.52 13.33 8.61
C ARG A 208 -11.12 11.92 8.60
N ILE A 209 -10.31 10.88 8.43
CA ILE A 209 -10.81 9.51 8.38
C ILE A 209 -11.40 9.07 9.72
N SER A 210 -10.91 9.55 10.86
CA SER A 210 -11.50 9.23 12.17
C SER A 210 -12.89 9.85 12.32
N ARG A 211 -13.14 11.05 11.77
CA ARG A 211 -14.48 11.67 11.77
C ARG A 211 -15.44 10.95 10.82
N HIS A 212 -14.95 10.46 9.69
CA HIS A 212 -15.75 9.74 8.69
C HIS A 212 -15.99 8.27 9.07
N SER A 213 -14.96 7.56 9.54
CA SER A 213 -15.03 6.14 9.95
C SER A 213 -15.69 5.94 11.31
N ALA A 214 -15.73 6.96 12.18
CA ALA A 214 -16.54 6.95 13.40
C ALA A 214 -18.05 6.91 13.17
N THR A 215 -18.52 6.94 11.91
CA THR A 215 -19.97 6.89 11.62
C THR A 215 -20.53 5.49 11.42
N ASP A 216 -19.79 4.40 11.70
CA ASP A 216 -20.17 2.99 11.42
C ASP A 216 -20.47 2.69 9.94
N ARG A 217 -20.53 3.72 9.09
CA ARG A 217 -21.17 3.69 7.78
C ARG A 217 -20.37 2.93 6.73
N TYR A 218 -19.04 3.00 6.77
CA TYR A 218 -18.18 2.17 5.91
C TYR A 218 -18.26 0.71 6.30
N LEU A 219 -18.22 0.40 7.61
CA LEU A 219 -18.31 -0.97 8.09
C LEU A 219 -19.69 -1.58 7.83
N GLU A 220 -20.77 -0.82 8.05
CA GLU A 220 -22.13 -1.21 7.69
C GLU A 220 -22.22 -1.51 6.19
N PHE A 221 -21.73 -0.60 5.34
CA PHE A 221 -21.73 -0.77 3.88
C PHE A 221 -21.00 -2.05 3.43
N VAL A 222 -19.78 -2.29 3.90
CA VAL A 222 -19.01 -3.47 3.48
C VAL A 222 -19.48 -4.77 4.12
N SER A 223 -20.29 -4.69 5.19
CA SER A 223 -20.87 -5.88 5.85
C SER A 223 -22.13 -6.38 5.15
N THR A 224 -22.65 -5.64 4.17
CA THR A 224 -23.85 -6.00 3.40
C THR A 224 -23.53 -6.04 1.90
N PRO A 225 -22.63 -6.93 1.44
CA PRO A 225 -22.47 -7.14 0.00
C PRO A 225 -23.77 -7.68 -0.60
N LEU A 226 -23.94 -7.47 -1.89
CA LEU A 226 -25.11 -7.93 -2.62
C LEU A 226 -24.89 -9.35 -3.13
N HIS A 227 -25.77 -10.25 -2.72
CA HIS A 227 -25.93 -11.58 -3.28
C HIS A 227 -26.77 -11.59 -4.57
N SER A 228 -27.04 -10.42 -5.16
CA SER A 228 -27.92 -10.30 -6.31
C SER A 228 -27.30 -10.84 -7.60
N ASP A 229 -28.15 -11.25 -8.52
CA ASP A 229 -27.77 -11.55 -9.91
C ASP A 229 -27.19 -10.32 -10.66
N GLU A 230 -27.32 -9.12 -10.07
CA GLU A 230 -26.76 -7.87 -10.58
C GLU A 230 -25.40 -7.58 -9.94
N LEU A 231 -24.33 -7.71 -10.72
CA LEU A 231 -22.98 -7.29 -10.35
C LEU A 231 -22.73 -5.84 -10.77
N TYR A 232 -22.10 -5.04 -9.91
CA TYR A 232 -21.92 -3.60 -10.13
C TYR A 232 -20.52 -3.27 -10.65
N THR A 233 -20.45 -2.53 -11.75
CA THR A 233 -19.17 -2.05 -12.28
C THR A 233 -18.84 -0.67 -11.74
N HIS A 234 -17.71 -0.52 -11.08
CA HIS A 234 -17.16 0.79 -10.72
C HIS A 234 -16.18 1.25 -11.80
N LYS A 235 -16.44 2.39 -12.44
CA LYS A 235 -15.54 2.98 -13.46
C LYS A 235 -14.12 3.23 -12.93
N HIS A 236 -14.00 3.35 -11.61
CA HIS A 236 -12.76 3.61 -10.88
C HIS A 236 -12.19 2.34 -10.21
N SER A 237 -12.75 1.15 -10.45
CA SER A 237 -12.15 -0.11 -9.99
C SER A 237 -10.71 -0.22 -10.48
N SER A 238 -9.85 -0.76 -9.61
CA SER A 238 -8.45 -1.01 -9.95
C SER A 238 -8.33 -1.92 -11.16
N LYS A 239 -7.65 -1.41 -12.20
CA LYS A 239 -7.34 -2.16 -13.42
C LYS A 239 -6.44 -3.38 -13.19
N LEU A 240 -5.79 -3.47 -12.02
CA LEU A 240 -4.99 -4.64 -11.65
C LEU A 240 -5.92 -5.85 -11.43
N PHE A 241 -7.07 -5.63 -10.81
CA PHE A 241 -8.01 -6.70 -10.46
C PHE A 241 -9.15 -6.84 -11.49
N TRP A 242 -9.61 -5.74 -12.10
CA TRP A 242 -10.84 -5.71 -12.91
C TRP A 242 -10.69 -4.94 -14.22
N GLY A 243 -11.59 -5.20 -15.17
CA GLY A 243 -11.72 -4.42 -16.39
C GLY A 243 -10.62 -4.65 -17.43
N TYR A 244 -9.59 -5.42 -17.11
CA TYR A 244 -8.69 -5.97 -18.12
C TYR A 244 -9.41 -7.11 -18.88
N ASN A 245 -9.35 -7.07 -20.21
CA ASN A 245 -10.10 -7.97 -21.10
C ASN A 245 -11.63 -7.99 -20.93
N GLY A 246 -12.21 -7.03 -20.20
CA GLY A 246 -13.67 -6.94 -20.02
C GLY A 246 -14.31 -8.08 -19.24
N VAL A 247 -13.52 -8.87 -18.50
CA VAL A 247 -14.02 -9.99 -17.70
C VAL A 247 -14.63 -9.48 -16.40
N THR A 248 -15.83 -9.98 -16.08
CA THR A 248 -16.57 -9.72 -14.83
C THR A 248 -16.82 -11.04 -14.11
N PRO A 249 -17.15 -11.03 -12.81
CA PRO A 249 -17.60 -12.23 -12.14
C PRO A 249 -18.85 -12.82 -12.82
N ASP A 250 -19.04 -14.12 -12.67
CA ASP A 250 -20.19 -14.90 -13.14
C ASP A 250 -20.92 -15.46 -11.92
N THR A 251 -22.22 -15.19 -11.82
CA THR A 251 -23.05 -15.61 -10.67
C THR A 251 -23.28 -17.11 -10.63
N ALA A 252 -23.02 -17.83 -11.73
CA ALA A 252 -23.03 -19.29 -11.77
C ALA A 252 -21.76 -19.93 -11.18
N LEU A 253 -20.72 -19.15 -10.92
CA LEU A 253 -19.46 -19.60 -10.34
C LEU A 253 -19.40 -19.34 -8.83
N THR A 254 -18.71 -20.22 -8.11
CA THR A 254 -18.41 -19.99 -6.69
C THR A 254 -17.45 -18.80 -6.54
N GLY A 255 -17.33 -18.27 -5.33
CA GLY A 255 -16.45 -17.14 -5.03
C GLY A 255 -14.99 -17.43 -5.41
N LEU A 256 -14.48 -18.62 -5.08
CA LEU A 256 -13.12 -19.03 -5.47
C LEU A 256 -12.96 -19.18 -6.98
N GLN A 257 -13.97 -19.72 -7.67
CA GLN A 257 -13.93 -19.83 -9.14
C GLN A 257 -13.94 -18.45 -9.82
N ASN A 258 -14.69 -17.49 -9.27
CA ASN A 258 -14.66 -16.09 -9.71
C ASN A 258 -13.30 -15.45 -9.48
N LEU A 259 -12.69 -15.62 -8.30
CA LEU A 259 -11.33 -15.13 -8.04
C LEU A 259 -10.29 -15.76 -9.01
N ALA A 260 -10.39 -17.07 -9.26
CA ALA A 260 -9.54 -17.78 -10.21
C ALA A 260 -9.71 -17.27 -11.65
N LEU A 261 -10.95 -17.05 -12.09
CA LEU A 261 -11.28 -16.47 -13.39
C LEU A 261 -10.62 -15.10 -13.55
N MET A 262 -10.75 -14.25 -12.53
CA MET A 262 -10.27 -12.87 -12.56
C MET A 262 -8.76 -12.78 -12.49
N MET A 263 -8.13 -13.58 -11.63
CA MET A 263 -6.67 -13.64 -11.54
C MET A 263 -6.04 -14.09 -12.86
N ARG A 264 -6.62 -15.09 -13.53
CA ARG A 264 -6.19 -15.55 -14.84
C ARG A 264 -6.41 -14.51 -15.94
N SER A 265 -7.62 -13.95 -16.00
CA SER A 265 -8.03 -13.07 -17.11
C SER A 265 -7.55 -11.63 -16.97
N SER A 266 -7.19 -11.19 -15.76
CA SER A 266 -6.66 -9.86 -15.46
C SER A 266 -5.18 -9.91 -15.10
N GLN A 267 -4.83 -10.39 -13.90
CA GLN A 267 -3.51 -10.16 -13.34
C GLN A 267 -2.40 -10.92 -14.07
N LEU A 268 -2.61 -12.22 -14.29
CA LEU A 268 -1.66 -13.08 -15.00
C LEU A 268 -1.60 -12.73 -16.49
N ALA A 269 -2.73 -12.40 -17.10
CA ALA A 269 -2.77 -11.93 -18.48
C ALA A 269 -2.04 -10.60 -18.68
N GLN A 270 -2.21 -9.63 -17.76
CA GLN A 270 -1.45 -8.38 -17.74
C GLN A 270 0.05 -8.64 -17.57
N LEU A 271 0.41 -9.55 -16.66
CA LEU A 271 1.82 -9.84 -16.38
C LEU A 271 2.49 -10.33 -17.65
N LEU A 272 1.87 -11.31 -18.32
CA LEU A 272 2.38 -11.86 -19.58
C LEU A 272 2.41 -10.83 -20.72
N ALA A 273 1.42 -9.94 -20.79
CA ALA A 273 1.37 -8.89 -21.81
C ALA A 273 2.42 -7.80 -21.58
N TRP A 274 2.72 -7.47 -20.33
CA TRP A 274 3.67 -6.41 -19.97
C TRP A 274 5.10 -6.90 -19.87
N TYR A 275 5.31 -8.21 -19.63
CA TYR A 275 6.62 -8.81 -19.43
C TYR A 275 7.65 -8.38 -20.48
N PRO A 276 7.40 -8.46 -21.81
CA PRO A 276 8.38 -8.07 -22.82
C PRO A 276 8.78 -6.59 -22.74
N ASN A 277 7.82 -5.71 -22.45
CA ASN A 277 8.07 -4.27 -22.34
C ASN A 277 8.88 -3.93 -21.08
N VAL A 278 8.60 -4.64 -19.98
CA VAL A 278 9.31 -4.48 -18.71
C VAL A 278 10.74 -4.96 -18.85
N THR A 279 10.96 -6.15 -19.41
CA THR A 279 12.31 -6.70 -19.60
C THR A 279 13.15 -5.94 -20.63
N ALA A 280 12.53 -5.07 -21.44
CA ALA A 280 13.22 -4.21 -22.39
C ALA A 280 13.72 -2.88 -21.77
N LEU A 281 13.24 -2.52 -20.56
CA LEU A 281 13.66 -1.29 -19.89
C LEU A 281 15.15 -1.32 -19.60
N GLN A 282 15.84 -0.25 -19.97
CA GLN A 282 17.20 0.02 -19.55
C GLN A 282 17.21 0.63 -18.15
N PRO A 283 18.33 0.54 -17.40
CA PRO A 283 18.47 1.14 -16.08
C PRO A 283 17.98 2.60 -15.99
N ASP A 284 18.37 3.44 -16.95
CA ASP A 284 18.00 4.86 -16.96
C ASP A 284 16.50 5.09 -17.19
N ASP A 285 15.81 4.13 -17.80
CA ASP A 285 14.36 4.21 -17.98
C ASP A 285 13.61 4.15 -16.64
N LEU A 286 14.19 3.56 -15.59
CA LEU A 286 13.55 3.49 -14.27
C LEU A 286 13.47 4.86 -13.59
N LEU A 287 14.30 5.81 -14.01
CA LEU A 287 14.40 7.14 -13.39
C LEU A 287 13.44 8.16 -14.02
N GLN A 288 12.86 7.84 -15.17
CA GLN A 288 12.05 8.76 -15.96
C GLN A 288 10.76 8.10 -16.48
N ASP A 289 9.73 8.91 -16.71
CA ASP A 289 8.54 8.43 -17.41
C ASP A 289 8.82 8.26 -18.92
N PRO A 290 8.22 7.25 -19.59
CA PRO A 290 7.22 6.31 -19.07
C PRO A 290 7.80 5.03 -18.43
N GLY A 291 9.13 4.87 -18.40
CA GLY A 291 9.81 3.66 -17.92
C GLY A 291 9.56 3.43 -16.42
N HIS A 292 9.71 4.46 -15.59
CA HIS A 292 9.39 4.44 -14.17
C HIS A 292 7.97 3.96 -13.91
N THR A 293 6.99 4.56 -14.60
CA THR A 293 5.58 4.14 -14.52
C THR A 293 5.38 2.68 -14.92
N THR A 294 6.10 2.18 -15.94
CA THR A 294 6.00 0.79 -16.41
C THR A 294 6.56 -0.19 -15.37
N PHE A 295 7.77 0.06 -14.87
CA PHE A 295 8.39 -0.69 -13.78
C PHE A 295 7.48 -0.73 -12.54
N HIS A 296 7.00 0.43 -12.11
CA HIS A 296 6.21 0.57 -10.89
C HIS A 296 4.84 -0.14 -11.01
N LYS A 297 4.20 -0.07 -12.18
CA LYS A 297 2.96 -0.81 -12.47
C LYS A 297 3.18 -2.32 -12.47
N PHE A 298 4.29 -2.79 -13.04
CA PHE A 298 4.63 -4.22 -13.04
C PHE A 298 4.86 -4.76 -11.62
N ARG A 299 5.59 -4.01 -10.78
CA ARG A 299 5.75 -4.35 -9.36
C ARG A 299 4.41 -4.41 -8.62
N LYS A 300 3.53 -3.42 -8.84
CA LYS A 300 2.17 -3.40 -8.27
C LYS A 300 1.33 -4.59 -8.73
N LEU A 301 1.52 -5.05 -9.96
CA LEU A 301 0.83 -6.20 -10.51
C LEU A 301 1.26 -7.50 -9.83
N ILE A 302 2.58 -7.74 -9.68
CA ILE A 302 3.08 -8.91 -8.93
C ILE A 302 2.54 -8.92 -7.50
N ARG A 303 2.59 -7.76 -6.82
CA ARG A 303 2.04 -7.60 -5.48
C ARG A 303 0.56 -7.99 -5.40
N SER A 304 -0.24 -7.60 -6.39
CA SER A 304 -1.67 -7.93 -6.44
C SER A 304 -1.91 -9.44 -6.58
N ILE A 305 -1.06 -10.15 -7.35
CA ILE A 305 -1.09 -11.62 -7.47
C ILE A 305 -0.79 -12.25 -6.11
N LEU A 306 0.29 -11.80 -5.47
CA LEU A 306 0.70 -12.30 -4.15
C LEU A 306 -0.37 -12.04 -3.08
N ALA A 307 -1.02 -10.87 -3.09
CA ALA A 307 -2.07 -10.52 -2.13
C ALA A 307 -3.28 -11.46 -2.23
N VAL A 308 -3.73 -11.78 -3.45
CA VAL A 308 -4.84 -12.73 -3.66
C VAL A 308 -4.44 -14.14 -3.22
N LEU A 309 -3.25 -14.61 -3.59
CA LEU A 309 -2.80 -15.96 -3.22
C LEU A 309 -2.52 -16.12 -1.72
N ALA A 310 -2.09 -15.06 -1.04
CA ALA A 310 -1.89 -15.07 0.41
C ALA A 310 -3.21 -15.15 1.17
N GLU A 311 -4.25 -14.48 0.67
CA GLU A 311 -5.59 -14.49 1.28
C GLU A 311 -6.38 -15.76 0.91
N PHE A 312 -6.19 -16.29 -0.31
CA PHE A 312 -6.91 -17.46 -0.84
C PHE A 312 -5.93 -18.53 -1.35
N PRO A 313 -5.14 -19.17 -0.46
CA PRO A 313 -4.17 -20.19 -0.84
C PRO A 313 -4.81 -21.43 -1.50
N GLU A 314 -6.10 -21.68 -1.26
CA GLU A 314 -6.88 -22.76 -1.86
C GLU A 314 -6.93 -22.67 -3.40
N LEU A 315 -6.70 -21.47 -3.97
CA LEU A 315 -6.58 -21.27 -5.42
C LEU A 315 -5.46 -22.10 -6.05
N LEU A 316 -4.44 -22.51 -5.29
CA LEU A 316 -3.33 -23.35 -5.76
C LEU A 316 -3.59 -24.86 -5.58
N GLY A 317 -4.80 -25.25 -5.17
CA GLY A 317 -5.26 -26.64 -5.07
C GLY A 317 -5.37 -27.17 -3.63
N PRO A 318 -6.15 -28.27 -3.42
CA PRO A 318 -6.40 -28.85 -2.11
C PRO A 318 -5.13 -29.54 -1.59
N GLY A 319 -4.38 -28.87 -0.71
CA GLY A 319 -3.28 -29.50 0.04
C GLY A 319 -1.99 -28.69 0.18
N ARG A 320 -1.85 -27.53 -0.46
CA ARG A 320 -0.65 -26.69 -0.29
C ARG A 320 -0.85 -25.66 0.82
N LYS A 321 -0.97 -26.14 2.06
CA LYS A 321 -0.66 -25.31 3.24
C LYS A 321 0.85 -25.17 3.30
N GLU A 322 1.42 -24.06 2.83
CA GLU A 322 2.78 -23.74 3.29
C GLU A 322 2.72 -23.49 4.82
N PRO A 323 3.70 -23.98 5.60
CA PRO A 323 3.78 -23.66 7.01
C PRO A 323 3.95 -22.15 7.16
N HIS A 324 3.21 -21.57 8.09
CA HIS A 324 3.38 -20.18 8.51
C HIS A 324 4.82 -19.94 9.00
N THR A 325 5.71 -19.46 8.13
CA THR A 325 7.07 -19.02 8.55
C THR A 325 7.35 -17.55 8.30
N ARG A 326 6.41 -16.73 7.81
CA ARG A 326 6.66 -15.28 7.62
C ARG A 326 5.66 -14.30 8.22
N VAL A 327 4.62 -14.77 8.90
CA VAL A 327 3.85 -13.88 9.78
C VAL A 327 4.61 -13.65 11.09
N ALA A 328 5.41 -14.61 11.56
CA ALA A 328 6.20 -14.50 12.79
C ALA A 328 7.41 -13.54 12.71
N GLU A 329 7.97 -13.27 11.52
CA GLU A 329 9.03 -12.27 11.35
C GLU A 329 8.46 -10.84 11.34
N VAL A 330 7.35 -10.60 10.63
CA VAL A 330 6.67 -9.30 10.63
C VAL A 330 6.00 -9.02 11.99
N GLU A 331 5.44 -10.05 12.65
CA GLU A 331 4.95 -9.94 14.03
C GLU A 331 6.09 -9.89 15.05
N GLY A 332 7.25 -10.49 14.77
CA GLY A 332 8.46 -10.40 15.57
C GLY A 332 9.04 -8.99 15.54
N GLU A 333 9.08 -8.37 14.37
CA GLU A 333 9.44 -6.95 14.16
C GLU A 333 8.40 -6.01 14.78
N ALA A 334 7.10 -6.28 14.63
CA ALA A 334 6.05 -5.48 15.26
C ALA A 334 6.05 -5.62 16.80
N ARG A 335 6.36 -6.80 17.33
CA ARG A 335 6.59 -7.03 18.78
C ARG A 335 7.86 -6.35 19.26
N ALA A 336 8.94 -6.36 18.48
CA ALA A 336 10.18 -5.66 18.79
C ALA A 336 9.99 -4.14 18.76
N ALA A 337 9.25 -3.61 17.79
CA ALA A 337 8.88 -2.21 17.68
C ALA A 337 7.97 -1.78 18.84
N ALA A 338 6.90 -2.51 19.14
CA ALA A 338 6.02 -2.22 20.28
C ALA A 338 6.75 -2.34 21.63
N ALA A 339 7.67 -3.29 21.78
CA ALA A 339 8.53 -3.41 22.95
C ALA A 339 9.54 -2.26 23.05
N ALA A 340 10.11 -1.81 21.92
CA ALA A 340 11.01 -0.66 21.85
C ALA A 340 10.28 0.65 22.18
N THR A 341 9.08 0.88 21.66
CA THR A 341 8.23 2.03 22.00
C THR A 341 7.83 2.01 23.48
N THR A 342 7.49 0.83 24.03
CA THR A 342 7.19 0.68 25.47
C THR A 342 8.41 0.92 26.35
N LEU A 343 9.60 0.48 25.91
CA LEU A 343 10.87 0.70 26.61
C LEU A 343 11.31 2.17 26.52
N ALA A 344 11.09 2.83 25.39
CA ALA A 344 11.34 4.26 25.18
C ALA A 344 10.41 5.12 26.05
N ALA A 345 9.11 4.80 26.10
CA ALA A 345 8.15 5.44 26.99
C ALA A 345 8.51 5.25 28.47
N ARG A 346 8.99 4.05 28.86
CA ARG A 346 9.51 3.80 30.21
C ARG A 346 10.78 4.57 30.53
N ARG A 347 11.70 4.71 29.57
CA ARG A 347 12.92 5.51 29.73
C ARG A 347 12.61 7.00 29.83
N ALA A 348 11.63 7.50 29.07
CA ALA A 348 11.14 8.87 29.16
C ALA A 348 10.45 9.18 30.50
N LEU A 349 9.68 8.24 31.04
CA LEU A 349 9.08 8.36 32.39
C LEU A 349 10.14 8.24 33.51
N SER A 350 11.18 7.43 33.30
CA SER A 350 12.30 7.30 34.25
C SER A 350 13.23 8.52 34.23
N SER A 351 13.43 9.16 33.08
CA SER A 351 14.23 10.39 32.96
C SER A 351 13.50 11.60 33.54
N TYR A 352 12.16 11.62 33.49
CA TYR A 352 11.34 12.61 34.20
C TYR A 352 11.35 12.45 35.73
N SER A 353 11.64 11.24 36.21
CA SER A 353 11.74 10.93 37.65
C SER A 353 13.15 11.09 38.23
N SER A 354 14.16 11.35 37.38
CA SER A 354 15.58 11.34 37.78
C SER A 354 16.33 12.64 37.52
N SER A 355 15.67 13.71 37.10
CA SER A 355 16.31 15.01 36.87
C SER A 355 16.40 15.82 38.17
N SER A 356 17.19 15.31 39.11
CA SER A 356 17.91 16.12 40.09
C SER A 356 19.29 15.52 40.27
N SER A 357 20.34 16.30 39.96
CA SER A 357 21.79 16.09 40.16
C SER A 357 22.67 15.92 38.90
N SER A 358 23.22 17.06 38.45
CA SER A 358 24.66 17.32 38.29
C SER A 358 25.53 16.59 37.24
N SER A 359 25.94 17.38 36.23
CA SER A 359 27.32 17.68 35.79
C SER A 359 28.30 16.65 35.19
N SER A 360 28.73 17.00 33.96
CA SER A 360 30.11 17.01 33.41
C SER A 360 30.91 15.71 33.23
N SER A 361 31.25 15.37 31.98
CA SER A 361 32.64 15.48 31.46
C SER A 361 32.80 14.89 30.05
N LEU A 362 33.46 15.67 29.18
CA LEU A 362 34.14 15.26 27.95
C LEU A 362 35.08 14.07 28.18
N GLN A 363 35.17 13.14 27.21
CA GLN A 363 36.46 12.58 26.78
C GLN A 363 36.41 11.93 25.39
N LEU A 364 37.32 12.41 24.54
CA LEU A 364 37.85 11.81 23.32
C LEU A 364 38.27 10.35 23.52
N ARG A 365 38.00 9.47 22.53
CA ARG A 365 39.00 8.48 22.11
C ARG A 365 38.78 7.95 20.69
N ARG A 366 39.85 8.10 19.89
CA ARG A 366 40.13 7.47 18.59
C ARG A 366 40.69 6.05 18.80
N SER A 367 40.22 5.10 18.00
CA SER A 367 40.90 3.90 17.45
C SER A 367 39.78 2.94 17.00
N GLY A 368 39.70 2.36 15.81
CA GLY A 368 40.69 2.02 14.79
C GLY A 368 40.38 0.58 14.34
N GLY A 369 40.12 0.39 13.05
CA GLY A 369 40.33 -0.86 12.28
C GLY A 369 39.51 -2.11 12.61
N GLY A 370 38.88 -2.70 11.59
CA GLY A 370 38.49 -4.11 11.61
C GLY A 370 37.31 -4.39 10.70
N GLY A 371 37.59 -4.89 9.49
CA GLY A 371 36.60 -5.14 8.45
C GLY A 371 35.52 -6.16 8.82
N SER A 372 34.44 -6.14 8.04
CA SER A 372 33.46 -7.23 7.99
C SER A 372 32.93 -7.29 6.57
N GLY A 373 33.33 -8.37 5.87
CA GLY A 373 32.84 -8.70 4.55
C GLY A 373 31.34 -8.99 4.59
N SER A 374 30.60 -8.35 3.71
CA SER A 374 29.23 -8.69 3.37
C SER A 374 29.22 -9.97 2.53
N GLY A 375 29.14 -11.10 3.21
CA GLY A 375 28.78 -12.36 2.58
C GLY A 375 27.31 -12.36 2.22
N SER A 376 26.96 -11.82 1.04
CA SER A 376 25.67 -12.09 0.40
C SER A 376 25.61 -13.57 0.05
N ARG A 377 24.90 -14.35 0.86
CA ARG A 377 24.60 -15.75 0.53
C ARG A 377 23.57 -15.75 -0.60
N ASN A 378 24.08 -15.92 -1.81
CA ASN A 378 23.32 -16.32 -2.98
C ASN A 378 22.80 -17.74 -2.76
N ASP A 379 21.69 -17.89 -2.02
CA ASP A 379 20.89 -19.11 -2.06
C ASP A 379 20.20 -19.14 -3.42
N GLY A 380 20.92 -19.67 -4.42
CA GLY A 380 20.43 -19.93 -5.76
C GLY A 380 19.30 -20.95 -5.70
N VAL A 381 18.08 -20.47 -5.46
CA VAL A 381 16.85 -21.24 -5.68
C VAL A 381 16.64 -21.30 -7.19
N ALA A 382 17.41 -22.17 -7.85
CA ALA A 382 17.06 -22.61 -9.20
C ALA A 382 15.71 -23.30 -9.11
N VAL A 383 14.68 -22.70 -9.71
CA VAL A 383 13.35 -23.28 -9.79
C VAL A 383 13.46 -24.53 -10.67
N ARG A 384 13.51 -25.71 -10.04
CA ARG A 384 13.69 -27.00 -10.74
C ARG A 384 12.46 -27.40 -11.56
N ASP A 385 11.30 -26.85 -11.23
CA ASP A 385 10.05 -27.02 -11.99
C ASP A 385 9.21 -25.72 -11.87
N PRO A 386 9.12 -24.91 -12.95
CA PRO A 386 8.35 -23.65 -12.93
C PRO A 386 6.84 -23.87 -12.80
N CYS A 387 6.37 -25.11 -12.96
CA CYS A 387 4.97 -25.48 -12.74
C CYS A 387 4.68 -25.95 -11.30
N ASP A 388 5.68 -25.98 -10.42
CA ASP A 388 5.44 -26.13 -8.99
C ASP A 388 4.90 -24.82 -8.39
N ALA A 389 3.61 -24.80 -8.04
CA ALA A 389 2.94 -23.59 -7.53
C ALA A 389 3.61 -22.98 -6.29
N GLY A 390 4.21 -23.81 -5.42
CA GLY A 390 4.96 -23.35 -4.24
C GLY A 390 6.27 -22.66 -4.63
N ALA A 391 7.04 -23.26 -5.53
CA ALA A 391 8.26 -22.63 -6.07
C ALA A 391 7.94 -21.33 -6.82
N ALA A 392 6.88 -21.32 -7.63
CA ALA A 392 6.44 -20.13 -8.35
C ALA A 392 6.04 -18.98 -7.41
N LEU A 393 5.32 -19.27 -6.32
CA LEU A 393 4.97 -18.28 -5.31
C LEU A 393 6.21 -17.69 -4.64
N LYS A 394 7.18 -18.53 -4.25
CA LYS A 394 8.44 -18.09 -3.64
C LYS A 394 9.26 -17.21 -4.59
N ALA A 395 9.30 -17.56 -5.87
CA ALA A 395 9.99 -16.77 -6.87
C ALA A 395 9.34 -15.40 -7.08
N LEU A 396 8.00 -15.33 -7.15
CA LEU A 396 7.27 -14.06 -7.24
C LEU A 396 7.44 -13.21 -5.97
N GLN A 397 7.47 -13.82 -4.78
CA GLN A 397 7.74 -13.12 -3.52
C GLN A 397 9.15 -12.52 -3.51
N ARG A 398 10.16 -13.29 -3.94
CA ARG A 398 11.53 -12.79 -4.08
C ARG A 398 11.58 -11.63 -5.06
N LEU A 399 11.05 -11.81 -6.27
CA LEU A 399 11.04 -10.76 -7.29
C LEU A 399 10.35 -9.49 -6.76
N PHE A 400 9.20 -9.61 -6.09
CA PHE A 400 8.52 -8.45 -5.52
C PHE A 400 9.37 -7.71 -4.47
N HIS A 401 10.11 -8.46 -3.65
CA HIS A 401 11.04 -7.90 -2.67
C HIS A 401 12.21 -7.18 -3.36
N ASP A 402 12.85 -7.84 -4.32
CA ASP A 402 14.04 -7.32 -5.03
C ASP A 402 13.66 -6.07 -5.87
N LEU A 403 12.51 -6.08 -6.54
CA LEU A 403 11.94 -4.87 -7.19
C LEU A 403 11.63 -3.75 -6.17
N GLY A 404 11.28 -4.11 -4.93
CA GLY A 404 11.11 -3.16 -3.84
C GLY A 404 12.41 -2.44 -3.50
N GLN A 405 13.49 -3.20 -3.31
CA GLN A 405 14.82 -2.64 -3.05
C GLN A 405 15.26 -1.69 -4.17
N THR A 406 15.09 -2.09 -5.44
CA THR A 406 15.39 -1.21 -6.58
C THR A 406 14.53 0.05 -6.57
N ASN A 407 13.23 -0.06 -6.28
CA ASN A 407 12.34 1.10 -6.18
C ASN A 407 12.79 2.09 -5.08
N ASP A 408 13.29 1.58 -3.94
CA ASP A 408 13.80 2.41 -2.86
C ASP A 408 15.06 3.18 -3.29
N LYS A 409 15.91 2.58 -4.14
CA LYS A 409 17.07 3.28 -4.74
C LYS A 409 16.67 4.33 -5.77
N VAL A 410 15.66 4.04 -6.59
CA VAL A 410 15.07 5.04 -7.51
C VAL A 410 14.51 6.23 -6.74
N PHE A 411 13.82 5.98 -5.62
CA PHE A 411 13.34 7.06 -4.75
C PHE A 411 14.50 7.86 -4.15
N ALA A 412 15.54 7.20 -3.64
CA ALA A 412 16.71 7.88 -3.08
C ALA A 412 17.39 8.78 -4.12
N TYR A 413 17.54 8.31 -5.36
CA TYR A 413 18.02 9.14 -6.48
C TYR A 413 17.15 10.40 -6.66
N GLN A 414 15.83 10.23 -6.82
CA GLN A 414 14.91 11.36 -7.02
C GLN A 414 14.95 12.34 -5.85
N PHE A 415 15.06 11.82 -4.62
CA PHE A 415 15.17 12.63 -3.40
C PHE A 415 16.44 13.49 -3.42
N TYR A 416 17.61 12.90 -3.62
CA TYR A 416 18.88 13.63 -3.62
C TYR A 416 19.03 14.56 -4.83
N SER A 417 18.62 14.13 -6.03
CA SER A 417 18.65 14.98 -7.23
C SER A 417 17.79 16.23 -7.10
N SER A 418 16.72 16.19 -6.30
CA SER A 418 15.86 17.37 -6.07
C SER A 418 16.49 18.43 -5.15
N ARG A 419 17.58 18.09 -4.44
CA ARG A 419 18.16 18.91 -3.37
C ARG A 419 19.37 19.76 -3.77
N GLY A 420 19.81 19.69 -5.02
CA GLY A 420 20.88 20.53 -5.53
C GLY A 420 22.25 19.86 -5.55
N ALA A 421 23.27 20.65 -5.87
CA ALA A 421 24.61 20.16 -6.21
C ALA A 421 25.35 19.52 -5.03
N GLU A 422 25.01 19.90 -3.80
CA GLU A 422 25.62 19.37 -2.58
C GLU A 422 25.26 17.90 -2.31
N TRP A 423 24.19 17.38 -2.93
CA TRP A 423 23.76 15.97 -2.83
C TRP A 423 24.07 15.17 -4.11
N ALA A 424 24.90 15.71 -5.02
CA ALA A 424 25.16 15.08 -6.31
C ALA A 424 25.87 13.73 -6.18
N ALA A 425 26.71 13.55 -5.15
CA ALA A 425 27.42 12.28 -4.92
C ALA A 425 26.45 11.18 -4.47
N GLU A 426 25.55 11.50 -3.54
CA GLU A 426 24.51 10.60 -3.04
C GLU A 426 23.49 10.26 -4.12
N ALA A 427 23.14 11.23 -4.98
CA ALA A 427 22.30 10.99 -6.14
C ALA A 427 22.97 10.00 -7.11
N GLU A 428 24.24 10.22 -7.48
CA GLU A 428 24.99 9.32 -8.37
C GLU A 428 25.12 7.90 -7.78
N GLU A 429 25.39 7.78 -6.48
CA GLU A 429 25.44 6.49 -5.80
C GLU A 429 24.09 5.77 -5.86
N ALA A 430 22.98 6.48 -5.58
CA ALA A 430 21.64 5.91 -5.64
C ALA A 430 21.25 5.50 -7.07
N HIS A 431 21.67 6.25 -8.10
CA HIS A 431 21.50 5.89 -9.51
C HIS A 431 22.23 4.58 -9.81
N GLN A 432 23.51 4.48 -9.47
CA GLN A 432 24.30 3.26 -9.71
C GLN A 432 23.69 2.04 -9.00
N GLN A 433 23.25 2.19 -7.75
CA GLN A 433 22.58 1.12 -7.00
C GLN A 433 21.22 0.72 -7.61
N ALA A 434 20.45 1.67 -8.13
CA ALA A 434 19.21 1.38 -8.84
C ALA A 434 19.49 0.61 -10.14
N ALA A 435 20.54 0.99 -10.87
CA ALA A 435 20.94 0.33 -12.11
C ALA A 435 21.40 -1.11 -11.88
N GLU A 436 22.27 -1.33 -10.89
CA GLU A 436 22.72 -2.67 -10.48
C GLU A 436 21.56 -3.55 -10.04
N GLY A 437 20.71 -3.04 -9.14
CA GLY A 437 19.54 -3.78 -8.68
C GLY A 437 18.54 -4.11 -9.80
N TRP A 438 18.40 -3.23 -10.80
CA TRP A 438 17.57 -3.54 -11.97
C TRP A 438 18.17 -4.65 -12.84
N SER A 439 19.49 -4.61 -13.05
CA SER A 439 20.20 -5.66 -13.79
C SER A 439 20.05 -7.03 -13.11
N ASP A 440 20.20 -7.09 -11.79
CA ASP A 440 19.98 -8.31 -10.99
C ASP A 440 18.54 -8.82 -11.11
N ASN A 441 17.56 -7.91 -11.11
CA ASN A 441 16.15 -8.26 -11.29
C ASN A 441 15.88 -8.85 -12.68
N LEU A 442 16.49 -8.32 -13.75
CA LEU A 442 16.38 -8.85 -15.10
C LEU A 442 16.95 -10.28 -15.20
N ASP A 443 18.14 -10.49 -14.64
CA ASP A 443 18.79 -11.80 -14.59
C ASP A 443 17.96 -12.82 -13.79
N PHE A 444 17.38 -12.38 -12.67
CA PHE A 444 16.47 -13.21 -11.89
C PHE A 444 15.20 -13.57 -12.67
N MET A 445 14.55 -12.60 -13.31
CA MET A 445 13.33 -12.84 -14.09
C MET A 445 13.56 -13.85 -15.21
N ALA A 446 14.69 -13.73 -15.92
CA ALA A 446 15.10 -14.66 -16.96
C ALA A 446 15.39 -16.07 -16.42
N SER A 447 16.22 -16.16 -15.37
CA SER A 447 16.63 -17.46 -14.81
C SER A 447 15.49 -18.20 -14.10
N ALA A 448 14.60 -17.49 -13.42
CA ALA A 448 13.42 -18.06 -12.76
C ALA A 448 12.28 -18.37 -13.74
N GLN A 449 12.36 -17.90 -15.00
CA GLN A 449 11.33 -18.05 -16.03
C GLN A 449 9.96 -17.53 -15.57
N VAL A 450 9.91 -16.26 -15.15
CA VAL A 450 8.72 -15.63 -14.55
C VAL A 450 7.48 -15.69 -15.44
N ASP A 451 7.65 -15.56 -16.75
CA ASP A 451 6.57 -15.70 -17.71
C ASP A 451 6.03 -17.15 -17.78
N VAL A 452 6.92 -18.16 -17.75
CA VAL A 452 6.54 -19.57 -17.70
C VAL A 452 5.79 -19.88 -16.40
N MET A 453 6.29 -19.39 -15.26
CA MET A 453 5.62 -19.54 -13.96
C MET A 453 4.21 -18.93 -13.98
N ALA A 454 4.04 -17.74 -14.54
CA ALA A 454 2.74 -17.10 -14.65
C ALA A 454 1.76 -17.92 -15.51
N ARG A 455 2.23 -18.54 -16.61
CA ARG A 455 1.42 -19.47 -17.42
C ARG A 455 1.05 -20.73 -16.64
N CYS A 456 1.99 -21.31 -15.89
CA CYS A 456 1.72 -22.48 -15.05
C CYS A 456 0.66 -22.18 -13.99
N ILE A 457 0.79 -21.07 -13.24
CA ILE A 457 -0.22 -20.63 -12.27
C ILE A 457 -1.58 -20.47 -12.96
N ALA A 458 -1.63 -19.77 -14.10
CA ALA A 458 -2.88 -19.59 -14.84
C ALA A 458 -3.52 -20.94 -15.25
N ALA A 459 -2.71 -21.94 -15.57
CA ALA A 459 -3.18 -23.27 -15.95
C ALA A 459 -3.73 -24.09 -14.77
N THR A 460 -3.18 -23.91 -13.56
CA THR A 460 -3.56 -24.66 -12.35
C THR A 460 -4.75 -24.07 -11.60
N LEU A 461 -5.02 -22.78 -11.76
CA LEU A 461 -6.17 -22.12 -11.14
C LEU A 461 -7.50 -22.83 -11.49
N PRO A 462 -8.40 -23.04 -10.51
CA PRO A 462 -9.69 -23.70 -10.72
C PRO A 462 -10.41 -23.17 -11.95
N ARG A 463 -10.92 -24.07 -12.79
CA ARG A 463 -11.81 -23.71 -13.89
C ARG A 463 -13.22 -23.99 -13.42
N GLY A 464 -14.14 -23.07 -13.67
CA GLY A 464 -15.57 -23.35 -13.56
C GLY A 464 -15.94 -24.36 -14.64
N GLU A 465 -15.70 -25.64 -14.39
CA GLU A 465 -16.36 -26.66 -15.18
C GLU A 465 -17.86 -26.55 -14.86
N GLN A 466 -18.68 -26.45 -15.91
CA GLN A 466 -20.14 -26.52 -15.75
C GLN A 466 -20.47 -27.69 -14.82
N PRO A 467 -21.44 -27.55 -13.90
CA PRO A 467 -21.86 -28.68 -13.08
C PRO A 467 -22.17 -29.85 -14.03
N LEU A 468 -21.49 -30.98 -13.81
CA LEU A 468 -21.75 -32.22 -14.53
C LEU A 468 -23.27 -32.39 -14.62
N PRO A 469 -23.84 -32.65 -15.82
CA PRO A 469 -25.28 -32.72 -15.99
C PRO A 469 -25.81 -33.67 -14.92
N GLN A 470 -26.64 -33.13 -14.02
CA GLN A 470 -27.23 -33.88 -12.92
C GLN A 470 -27.73 -35.19 -13.52
N ARG A 471 -27.12 -36.31 -13.10
CA ARG A 471 -27.61 -37.64 -13.45
C ARG A 471 -29.07 -37.63 -13.06
N ARG A 472 -29.97 -37.57 -14.06
CA ARG A 472 -31.41 -37.70 -13.86
C ARG A 472 -31.60 -38.91 -12.95
N ARG A 473 -32.01 -38.66 -11.70
CA ARG A 473 -32.53 -39.73 -10.85
C ARG A 473 -33.67 -40.33 -11.66
N ARG A 474 -33.44 -41.52 -12.21
CA ARG A 474 -34.53 -42.34 -12.72
C ARG A 474 -35.40 -42.59 -11.50
N HIS A 475 -36.55 -41.93 -11.45
CA HIS A 475 -37.64 -42.39 -10.62
C HIS A 475 -37.92 -43.83 -11.04
N MET A 476 -37.66 -44.76 -10.12
CA MET A 476 -38.29 -46.07 -10.13
C MET A 476 -39.71 -45.94 -9.61
#